data_AF-A0A0P7XKW0-F1
#
_entry.id   AF-A0A0P7XKW0-F1
#
_cell.length_a   1.000
_cell.length_b   1.000
_cell.length_c   1.000
_cell.angle_alpha   90.00
_cell.angle_beta   90.00
_cell.angle_gamma   90.00
#
_symmetry.space_group_name_H-M   'P 1'
#
loop_
_entity.id
_entity.type
_entity.pdbx_description
1 polymer ?
#
loop_
_entity_poly.entity_id
_entity_poly.type
_entity_poly.pdbx_seq_one_letter_code
_entity_poly.pdbx_strand_id
1 'polypeptide(L)'
;GSENYGKLWGHLQSPDFFDAANHPTATFEITEIEPFAAGDVISDTEQFETENTPMAASELSPEAPTHWISGNLTMRGTSKNIKFPAAVSMENGVITAKAGFNIDRTEWGLSYGDEADAVDKAKDQFIYNTVSLMLDVKAN
;
A
#
# COMPACT_ATOMS: atom_id res chain seq x y z
N GLY A 1 21.01 -14.95 8.82
CA GLY A 1 19.81 -14.44 8.10
C GLY A 1 18.50 -14.74 8.81
N SER A 2 18.35 -15.89 9.48
CA SER A 2 17.09 -16.34 10.08
C SER A 2 16.69 -15.63 11.39
N GLU A 3 17.64 -15.21 12.22
CA GLU A 3 17.33 -14.62 13.53
C GLU A 3 16.67 -13.23 13.44
N ASN A 4 17.13 -12.39 12.52
CA ASN A 4 16.53 -11.07 12.29
C ASN A 4 15.14 -11.21 11.64
N TYR A 5 14.98 -12.17 10.72
CA TYR A 5 13.68 -12.47 10.13
C TYR A 5 12.65 -12.87 11.20
N GLY A 6 13.00 -13.78 12.12
CA GLY A 6 12.08 -14.20 13.19
C GLY A 6 11.67 -13.07 14.13
N LYS A 7 12.61 -12.19 14.50
CA LYS A 7 12.33 -11.00 15.33
C LYS A 7 11.42 -9.99 14.62
N LEU A 8 11.72 -9.69 13.36
CA LEU A 8 10.93 -8.78 12.54
C LEU A 8 9.52 -9.32 12.32
N TRP A 9 9.41 -10.59 11.94
CA TRP A 9 8.13 -11.26 11.74
C TRP A 9 7.27 -11.24 13.01
N GLY A 10 7.84 -11.61 14.16
CA GLY A 10 7.13 -11.57 15.43
C GLY A 10 6.69 -10.15 15.83
N HIS A 11 7.52 -9.14 15.58
CA HIS A 11 7.17 -7.75 15.85
C HIS A 11 6.02 -7.27 14.96
N LEU A 12 6.06 -7.56 13.65
CA LEU A 12 5.00 -7.18 12.73
C LEU A 12 3.66 -7.82 13.12
N GLN A 13 3.66 -9.06 13.62
CA GLN A 13 2.43 -9.74 14.04
C GLN A 13 1.89 -9.29 15.41
N SER A 14 2.71 -8.60 16.21
CA SER A 14 2.38 -8.24 17.59
C SER A 14 1.22 -7.24 17.70
N PRO A 15 0.58 -7.11 18.88
CA PRO A 15 -0.47 -6.13 19.12
C PRO A 15 -0.07 -4.67 18.85
N ASP A 16 1.23 -4.36 18.97
CA ASP A 16 1.80 -3.04 18.70
C ASP A 16 1.86 -2.70 17.20
N PHE A 17 1.79 -3.71 16.33
CA PHE A 17 1.76 -3.53 14.87
C PHE A 17 0.48 -4.13 14.30
N PHE A 18 0.48 -5.24 13.55
CA PHE A 18 -0.74 -5.75 12.89
C PHE A 18 -1.78 -6.38 13.82
N ASP A 19 -1.42 -6.72 15.07
CA ASP A 19 -2.26 -7.48 16.00
C ASP A 19 -2.92 -8.69 15.32
N ALA A 20 -2.10 -9.50 14.64
CA ALA A 20 -2.59 -10.58 13.77
C ALA A 20 -3.39 -11.65 14.52
N ALA A 21 -3.24 -11.73 15.85
CA ALA A 21 -4.04 -12.63 16.69
C ALA A 21 -5.52 -12.22 16.74
N ASN A 22 -5.82 -10.93 16.79
CA ASN A 22 -7.20 -10.41 16.82
C ASN A 22 -7.69 -9.94 15.43
N HIS A 23 -6.76 -9.60 14.54
CA HIS A 23 -7.03 -9.14 13.17
C HIS A 23 -6.25 -9.98 12.15
N PRO A 24 -6.61 -11.27 11.98
CA PRO A 24 -5.86 -12.21 11.16
C PRO A 24 -5.89 -11.91 9.65
N THR A 25 -6.83 -11.04 9.22
CA THR A 25 -7.07 -10.72 7.82
C THR A 25 -7.21 -9.21 7.62
N ALA A 26 -6.52 -8.68 6.62
CA ALA A 26 -6.89 -7.42 6.00
C ALA A 26 -7.88 -7.68 4.87
N THR A 27 -8.84 -6.78 4.66
CA THR A 27 -9.82 -6.89 3.57
C THR A 27 -9.75 -5.67 2.68
N PHE A 28 -9.93 -5.88 1.37
CA PHE A 28 -10.14 -4.81 0.42
C PHE A 28 -11.46 -5.04 -0.28
N GLU A 29 -12.39 -4.11 -0.11
CA GLU A 29 -13.74 -4.19 -0.68
C GLU A 29 -13.92 -3.08 -1.71
N ILE A 30 -14.06 -3.46 -2.98
CA ILE A 30 -14.25 -2.51 -4.08
C ILE A 30 -15.60 -1.80 -3.90
N THR A 31 -15.56 -0.47 -3.89
CA THR A 31 -16.75 0.38 -3.79
C THR A 31 -17.15 1.00 -5.13
N GLU A 32 -16.16 1.26 -6.00
CA GLU A 32 -16.40 1.92 -7.28
C GLU A 32 -15.33 1.54 -8.30
N ILE A 33 -15.72 1.49 -9.57
CA ILE A 33 -14.84 1.27 -10.72
C ILE A 33 -15.20 2.31 -11.78
N GLU A 34 -14.21 3.09 -12.22
CA GLU A 34 -14.36 4.11 -13.26
C GLU A 34 -13.33 3.87 -14.38
N PRO A 35 -13.62 4.17 -15.65
CA PRO A 35 -12.61 4.10 -16.71
C PRO A 35 -11.45 5.07 -16.43
N PHE A 36 -10.22 4.65 -16.70
CA PHE A 36 -9.05 5.53 -16.70
C PHE A 36 -8.95 6.24 -18.05
N ALA A 37 -8.90 7.56 -18.05
CA ALA A 37 -8.79 8.39 -19.25
C ALA A 37 -7.35 8.90 -19.45
N ALA A 38 -6.97 9.17 -20.70
CA ALA A 38 -5.62 9.65 -21.06
C ALA A 38 -5.23 11.01 -20.42
N GLY A 39 -6.20 11.75 -19.88
CA GLY A 39 -5.97 13.01 -19.16
C GLY A 39 -5.96 12.88 -17.64
N ASP A 40 -6.16 11.67 -17.10
CA ASP A 40 -6.17 11.46 -15.66
C ASP A 40 -4.75 11.55 -15.11
N VAL A 41 -4.63 12.20 -13.94
CA VAL A 41 -3.36 12.42 -13.26
C VAL A 41 -3.27 11.50 -12.06
N ILE A 42 -2.17 10.78 -11.96
CA ILE A 42 -1.81 10.01 -10.77
C ILE A 42 -0.98 10.93 -9.88
N SER A 43 -1.53 11.26 -8.71
CA SER A 43 -0.88 12.18 -7.77
C SER A 43 0.18 11.47 -6.95
N ASP A 44 1.39 11.99 -6.99
CA ASP A 44 2.49 11.52 -6.14
C ASP A 44 2.48 12.22 -4.79
N THR A 45 2.85 11.48 -3.74
CA THR A 45 3.02 12.02 -2.41
C THR A 45 4.42 12.62 -2.29
N GLU A 46 4.51 13.92 -1.98
CA GLU A 46 5.79 14.58 -1.69
C GLU A 46 6.41 13.98 -0.42
N GLN A 47 7.61 13.44 -0.55
CA GLN A 47 8.34 12.80 0.54
C GLN A 47 9.82 13.19 0.48
N PHE A 48 10.49 13.15 1.63
CA PHE A 48 11.94 13.38 1.67
C PHE A 48 12.66 12.30 0.84
N GLU A 49 13.60 12.72 -0.03
CA GLU A 49 14.39 11.81 -0.85
C GLU A 49 15.58 11.24 -0.05
N THR A 50 15.64 9.92 0.08
CA THR A 50 16.71 9.11 0.68
C THR A 50 16.92 7.86 -0.16
N GLU A 51 17.90 7.03 0.18
CA GLU A 51 18.09 5.73 -0.49
C GLU A 51 16.91 4.76 -0.29
N ASN A 52 16.08 4.98 0.73
CA ASN A 52 14.96 4.14 1.11
C ASN A 52 13.59 4.77 0.76
N THR A 53 13.56 5.83 -0.06
CA THR A 53 12.30 6.48 -0.45
C THR A 53 11.38 5.49 -1.19
N PRO A 54 10.12 5.35 -0.77
CA PRO A 54 9.12 4.57 -1.50
C PRO A 54 8.94 5.10 -2.92
N MET A 55 8.74 4.20 -3.88
CA MET A 55 8.49 4.57 -5.27
C MET A 55 7.27 5.49 -5.38
N ALA A 56 7.29 6.41 -6.34
CA ALA A 56 6.16 7.31 -6.57
C ALA A 56 4.92 6.52 -7.03
N ALA A 57 3.72 7.04 -6.77
CA ALA A 57 2.48 6.35 -7.16
C ALA A 57 2.36 6.26 -8.68
N SER A 58 2.82 7.27 -9.41
CA SER A 58 2.92 7.30 -10.86
C SER A 58 3.87 6.24 -11.42
N GLU A 59 4.97 5.95 -10.71
CA GLU A 59 5.94 4.89 -11.07
C GLU A 59 5.44 3.48 -10.72
N LEU A 60 4.61 3.36 -9.69
CA LEU A 60 3.96 2.10 -9.30
C LEU A 60 2.77 1.75 -10.19
N SER A 61 2.12 2.76 -10.78
CA SER A 61 0.99 2.56 -11.67
C SER A 61 1.38 1.66 -12.85
N PRO A 62 0.50 0.76 -13.29
CA PRO A 62 0.77 -0.03 -14.50
C PRO A 62 0.95 0.90 -15.71
N GLU A 63 1.80 0.49 -16.67
CA GLU A 63 2.12 1.27 -17.88
C GLU A 63 0.90 1.65 -18.72
N ALA A 64 -0.14 0.81 -18.69
CA ALA A 64 -1.40 0.99 -19.42
C ALA A 64 -2.59 0.81 -18.47
N PRO A 65 -2.90 1.78 -17.60
CA PRO A 65 -4.04 1.71 -16.71
C PRO A 65 -5.34 1.78 -17.53
N THR A 66 -6.32 1.00 -17.10
CA THR A 66 -7.62 0.88 -17.78
C THR A 66 -8.77 1.41 -16.95
N HIS A 67 -8.64 1.32 -15.63
CA HIS A 67 -9.68 1.70 -14.68
C HIS A 67 -9.07 2.35 -13.44
N TRP A 68 -9.79 3.29 -12.86
CA TRP A 68 -9.67 3.63 -11.46
C TRP A 68 -10.48 2.65 -10.63
N ILE A 69 -9.86 2.14 -9.57
CA ILE A 69 -10.52 1.30 -8.56
C ILE A 69 -10.53 2.07 -7.26
N SER A 70 -11.73 2.29 -6.72
CA SER A 70 -11.91 2.79 -5.35
C SER A 70 -12.41 1.66 -4.48
N GLY A 71 -11.88 1.57 -3.26
CA GLY A 71 -12.32 0.54 -2.33
C GLY A 71 -11.88 0.78 -0.90
N ASN A 72 -12.58 0.13 0.03
CA ASN A 72 -12.29 0.19 1.45
C ASN A 72 -11.22 -0.83 1.81
N LEU A 73 -10.02 -0.36 2.12
CA LEU A 73 -8.97 -1.17 2.72
C LEU A 73 -9.14 -1.15 4.24
N THR A 74 -9.37 -2.33 4.81
CA THR A 74 -9.54 -2.52 6.25
C THR A 74 -8.35 -3.28 6.82
N MET A 75 -7.66 -2.65 7.78
CA MET A 75 -6.55 -3.23 8.53
C MET A 75 -6.73 -2.88 10.01
N ARG A 76 -6.53 -3.85 10.91
CA ARG A 76 -6.76 -3.69 12.37
C ARG A 76 -8.12 -3.10 12.73
N GLY A 77 -9.16 -3.49 11.99
CA GLY A 77 -10.52 -2.97 12.19
C GLY A 77 -10.72 -1.50 11.79
N THR A 78 -9.68 -0.79 11.35
CA THR A 78 -9.81 0.56 10.76
C THR A 78 -10.00 0.42 9.26
N SER A 79 -10.96 1.15 8.70
CA SER A 79 -11.25 1.12 7.26
C SER A 79 -11.04 2.50 6.64
N LYS A 80 -10.35 2.53 5.50
CA LYS A 80 -10.12 3.74 4.71
C LYS A 80 -10.40 3.46 3.26
N ASN A 81 -11.05 4.40 2.59
CA ASN A 81 -11.26 4.32 1.16
C ASN A 81 -10.01 4.80 0.43
N ILE A 82 -9.48 3.98 -0.47
CA ILE A 82 -8.34 4.30 -1.33
C ILE A 82 -8.76 4.21 -2.79
N LYS A 83 -8.19 5.07 -3.62
CA LYS A 83 -8.41 5.10 -5.08
C LYS A 83 -7.07 4.96 -5.78
N PHE A 84 -6.96 4.02 -6.71
CA PHE A 84 -5.73 3.76 -7.45
C PHE A 84 -6.00 3.30 -8.89
N PRO A 85 -5.05 3.53 -9.81
CA PRO A 85 -5.17 3.05 -11.18
C PRO A 85 -4.85 1.56 -11.27
N ALA A 86 -5.57 0.85 -12.12
CA ALA A 86 -5.37 -0.57 -12.37
C ALA A 86 -5.47 -0.91 -13.87
N ALA A 87 -4.63 -1.84 -14.31
CA ALA A 87 -4.72 -2.50 -15.58
C ALA A 87 -5.52 -3.79 -15.39
N VAL A 88 -6.73 -3.82 -15.93
CA VAL A 88 -7.63 -4.97 -15.87
C VAL A 88 -7.82 -5.49 -17.28
N SER A 89 -7.55 -6.79 -17.47
CA SER A 89 -7.75 -7.47 -18.74
C SER A 89 -8.55 -8.75 -18.54
N MET A 90 -9.31 -9.11 -19.57
CA MET A 90 -10.03 -10.38 -19.64
C MET A 90 -9.64 -11.09 -20.92
N GLU A 91 -9.11 -12.30 -20.79
CA GLU A 91 -8.71 -13.13 -21.93
C GLU A 91 -9.13 -14.57 -21.67
N ASN A 92 -9.86 -15.18 -22.61
CA ASN A 92 -10.30 -16.58 -22.51
C ASN A 92 -11.03 -16.94 -21.20
N GLY A 93 -11.82 -16.00 -20.65
CA GLY A 93 -12.55 -16.19 -19.38
C GLY A 93 -11.70 -15.98 -18.12
N VAL A 94 -10.41 -15.68 -18.26
CA VAL A 94 -9.50 -15.36 -17.16
C VAL A 94 -9.41 -13.85 -16.99
N ILE A 95 -9.63 -13.38 -15.77
CA ILE A 95 -9.47 -11.96 -15.42
C ILE A 95 -8.09 -11.78 -14.78
N THR A 96 -7.31 -10.85 -15.31
CA THR A 96 -6.04 -10.41 -14.71
C THR A 96 -6.17 -8.95 -14.30
N ALA A 97 -5.76 -8.63 -13.08
CA ALA A 97 -5.73 -7.26 -12.57
C ALA A 97 -4.35 -6.97 -11.99
N LYS A 98 -3.72 -5.91 -12.51
CA LYS A 98 -2.45 -5.38 -12.00
C LYS A 98 -2.64 -3.97 -11.51
N ALA A 99 -2.15 -3.68 -10.31
CA ALA A 99 -2.21 -2.35 -9.73
C ALA A 99 -0.97 -2.13 -8.84
N GLY A 100 -0.46 -0.90 -8.84
CA GLY A 100 0.54 -0.46 -7.88
C GLY A 100 0.12 0.88 -7.30
N PHE A 101 0.20 1.02 -5.99
CA PHE A 101 -0.21 2.23 -5.29
C PHE A 101 0.49 2.38 -3.94
N ASN A 102 0.48 3.60 -3.43
CA ASN A 102 1.00 3.93 -2.12
C ASN A 102 -0.15 4.07 -1.11
N ILE A 103 0.11 3.67 0.13
CA ILE A 103 -0.76 3.95 1.28
C ILE A 103 0.06 4.59 2.39
N ASP A 104 -0.58 5.40 3.23
CA ASP A 104 0.02 5.84 4.50
C ASP A 104 -0.43 4.90 5.63
N ARG A 105 0.50 4.07 6.12
CA ARG A 105 0.21 3.05 7.14
C ARG A 105 -0.34 3.64 8.46
N THR A 106 -0.04 4.91 8.75
CA THR A 106 -0.50 5.56 9.99
C THR A 106 -2.01 5.78 10.00
N GLU A 107 -2.66 5.83 8.84
CA GLU A 107 -4.12 5.93 8.75
C GLU A 107 -4.86 4.72 9.34
N TRP A 108 -4.16 3.59 9.52
CA TRP A 108 -4.65 2.37 10.17
C TRP A 108 -4.01 2.13 11.55
N GLY A 109 -3.36 3.15 12.10
CA GLY A 109 -2.69 3.09 13.41
C GLY A 109 -1.47 2.19 13.43
N LEU A 110 -0.87 1.87 12.28
CA LEU A 110 0.35 1.09 12.17
C LEU A 110 1.56 2.01 12.27
N SER A 111 1.81 2.61 13.44
CA SER A 111 2.99 3.47 13.68
C SER A 111 4.19 2.65 14.16
N TYR A 112 5.41 3.17 13.97
CA TYR A 112 6.64 2.53 14.46
C TYR A 112 7.41 3.54 15.30
N GLY A 113 7.55 3.27 16.60
CA GLY A 113 8.17 4.21 17.55
C GLY A 113 7.35 5.48 17.79
N ASP A 114 7.97 6.46 18.46
CA ASP A 114 7.52 7.85 18.39
C ASP A 114 7.71 8.32 16.94
N GLU A 115 6.72 9.04 16.37
CA GLU A 115 6.81 9.55 15.00
C GLU A 115 8.15 10.27 14.79
N ALA A 116 8.87 9.92 13.71
CA ALA A 116 10.21 10.42 13.50
C ALA A 116 10.24 11.96 13.50
N ASP A 117 10.90 12.52 14.50
CA ASP A 117 11.09 13.96 14.63
C ASP A 117 11.99 14.47 13.50
N ALA A 118 12.02 15.79 13.29
CA ALA A 118 12.89 16.42 12.29
C ALA A 118 14.39 16.02 12.45
N VAL A 119 14.80 15.63 13.66
CA VAL A 119 16.15 15.15 13.98
C VAL A 119 16.39 13.71 13.49
N ASP A 120 15.40 12.83 13.55
CA ASP A 120 15.50 11.44 13.10
C ASP A 120 15.48 11.36 11.57
N LYS A 121 14.72 12.26 10.93
CA LYS A 121 14.74 12.46 9.48
C LYS A 121 16.10 12.92 8.97
N ALA A 122 16.78 13.79 9.73
CA ALA A 122 18.13 14.26 9.39
C ALA A 122 19.24 13.22 9.62
N LYS A 123 18.96 12.13 10.36
CA LYS A 123 19.90 11.04 10.64
C LYS A 123 19.60 9.76 9.87
N ASP A 124 18.62 9.79 8.97
CA ASP A 124 18.17 8.63 8.19
C ASP A 124 17.73 7.44 9.08
N GLN A 125 17.22 7.74 10.28
CA GLN A 125 16.72 6.74 11.24
C GLN A 125 15.19 6.64 11.24
N PHE A 126 14.53 7.18 10.23
CA PHE A 126 13.08 7.19 10.14
C PHE A 126 12.57 6.12 9.18
N ILE A 127 11.42 5.53 9.51
CA ILE A 127 10.70 4.63 8.62
C ILE A 127 9.59 5.42 7.96
N TYR A 128 9.55 5.43 6.63
CA TYR A 128 8.48 6.08 5.89
C TYR A 128 7.11 5.57 6.36
N ASN A 129 6.17 6.50 6.46
CA ASN A 129 4.76 6.18 6.68
C ASN A 129 4.16 5.59 5.40
N THR A 130 4.65 6.02 4.25
CA THR A 130 4.26 5.48 2.96
C THR A 130 4.75 4.06 2.79
N VAL A 131 3.84 3.18 2.38
CA VAL A 131 4.12 1.81 1.98
C VAL A 131 3.62 1.62 0.56
N SER A 132 4.51 1.16 -0.32
CA SER A 132 4.18 0.79 -1.69
C SER A 132 3.62 -0.63 -1.75
N LEU A 133 2.45 -0.77 -2.38
CA LEU A 133 1.76 -2.03 -2.58
C LEU A 133 1.67 -2.33 -4.07
N MET A 134 2.00 -3.55 -4.45
CA MET A 134 1.81 -4.07 -5.81
C MET A 134 0.91 -5.30 -5.75
N LEU A 135 -0.11 -5.32 -6.61
CA LEU A 135 -1.06 -6.41 -6.77
C LEU A 135 -0.94 -6.96 -8.18
N ASP A 136 -0.78 -8.28 -8.28
CA ASP A 136 -0.92 -9.05 -9.52
C ASP A 136 -1.88 -10.20 -9.23
N VAL A 137 -3.14 -10.01 -9.63
CA VAL A 137 -4.25 -10.92 -9.31
C VAL A 137 -4.73 -11.59 -10.58
N LYS A 138 -4.93 -12.91 -10.49
CA LYS A 138 -5.50 -13.72 -11.56
C LYS A 138 -6.69 -14.53 -11.02
N ALA A 139 -7.84 -14.39 -11.67
CA ALA A 139 -9.06 -15.12 -11.34
C ALA A 139 -9.59 -15.89 -12.57
N ASN A 140 -10.09 -17.10 -12.36
CA ASN A 140 -10.69 -17.97 -13.40
C ASN A 140 -12.04 -18.52 -12.92
#